data_AF-A0A963GPP3-F1
#
_entry.id   AF-A0A963GPP3-F1
#
_cell.length_a   1.000
_cell.length_b   1.000
_cell.length_c   1.000
_cell.angle_alpha   90.00
_cell.angle_beta   90.00
_cell.angle_gamma   90.00
#
_symmetry.space_group_name_H-M   'P 1'
#
loop_
_entity.id
_entity.type
_entity.pdbx_description
1 polymer ?
#
loop_
_entity_poly.entity_id
_entity_poly.type
_entity_poly.pdbx_seq_one_letter_code
_entity_poly.pdbx_strand_id
1 'polypeptide(L)'
;MNNLPLIFGALGPIFASILLGLGLRLTGFPGDGFWPAAERLTYFLLFPALLAHRLALARLGDYAVGSVATVIGALLLIMTALTYLLRPWLKVDGPAFTSVYQGTIRFNTYVGLAVALAVFHAEGVTVAALIMAIMIPLINVLCVLALSAHASGSFTAAGIARSLSTNPLI
;
A
#
# COMPACT_ATOMS: atom_id res chain seq x y z
N MET A 1 14.53 -2.88 -27.43
CA MET A 1 14.10 -4.01 -26.59
C MET A 1 12.63 -3.80 -26.26
N ASN A 2 11.73 -4.57 -26.87
CA ASN A 2 10.29 -4.38 -26.74
C ASN A 2 9.80 -4.94 -25.39
N ASN A 3 9.67 -4.06 -24.38
CA ASN A 3 9.21 -4.41 -23.03
C ASN A 3 7.68 -4.61 -22.93
N LEU A 4 6.96 -4.49 -24.05
CA LEU A 4 5.51 -4.68 -24.16
C LEU A 4 5.00 -6.03 -23.61
N PRO A 5 5.63 -7.19 -23.89
CA PRO A 5 5.16 -8.48 -23.37
C PRO A 5 5.27 -8.57 -21.83
N LEU A 6 6.29 -7.94 -21.25
CA LEU A 6 6.49 -7.85 -19.81
C LEU A 6 5.40 -7.00 -19.14
N ILE A 7 5.07 -5.85 -19.75
CA ILE A 7 4.02 -4.96 -19.25
C ILE A 7 2.65 -5.66 -19.31
N PHE A 8 2.33 -6.33 -20.43
CA PHE A 8 1.08 -7.08 -20.56
C PHE A 8 1.02 -8.30 -19.64
N GLY A 9 2.13 -9.01 -19.42
CA GLY A 9 2.18 -10.16 -18.51
C GLY A 9 1.98 -9.78 -17.03
N ALA A 10 2.53 -8.63 -16.61
CA ALA A 10 2.43 -8.16 -15.22
C ALA A 10 1.10 -7.45 -14.92
N LEU A 11 0.64 -6.58 -15.82
CA LEU A 11 -0.56 -5.77 -15.61
C LEU A 11 -1.84 -6.43 -16.14
N GLY A 12 -1.72 -7.30 -17.14
CA GLY A 12 -2.86 -7.97 -17.78
C GLY A 12 -3.79 -8.68 -16.79
N PRO A 13 -3.29 -9.51 -15.85
CA PRO A 13 -4.15 -10.20 -14.89
C PRO A 13 -4.90 -9.26 -13.95
N ILE A 14 -4.26 -8.15 -13.54
CA ILE A 14 -4.86 -7.15 -12.65
C ILE A 14 -5.98 -6.41 -13.40
N PHE A 15 -5.69 -5.95 -14.61
CA PHE A 15 -6.69 -5.30 -15.46
C PHE A 15 -7.84 -6.25 -15.81
N ALA A 16 -7.55 -7.52 -16.13
CA ALA A 16 -8.58 -8.52 -16.38
C ALA A 16 -9.48 -8.72 -15.16
N SER A 17 -8.91 -8.73 -13.95
CA SER A 17 -9.69 -8.84 -12.71
C SER A 17 -10.58 -7.62 -12.45
N ILE A 18 -10.08 -6.41 -12.72
CA ILE A 18 -10.87 -5.16 -12.62
C ILE A 18 -12.01 -5.16 -13.63
N LEU A 19 -11.72 -5.52 -14.90
CA LEU A 19 -12.72 -5.59 -15.97
C LEU A 19 -13.77 -6.66 -15.70
N LEU A 20 -13.37 -7.80 -15.13
CA LEU A 20 -14.28 -8.85 -14.70
C LEU A 20 -15.20 -8.34 -13.58
N GLY A 21 -14.65 -7.67 -12.57
CA GLY A 21 -15.46 -7.05 -11.51
C GLY A 21 -16.45 -6.00 -12.05
N LEU A 22 -16.02 -5.18 -13.01
CA LEU A 22 -16.89 -4.23 -13.71
C LEU A 22 -17.99 -4.94 -14.50
N GLY A 23 -17.65 -5.98 -15.26
CA GLY A 23 -18.61 -6.80 -16.01
C GLY A 23 -19.66 -7.41 -15.10
N LEU A 24 -19.24 -8.02 -13.98
CA LEU A 24 -20.17 -8.58 -12.99
C LEU A 24 -21.12 -7.52 -12.42
N ARG A 25 -20.59 -6.34 -12.06
CA ARG A 25 -21.40 -5.21 -11.57
C ARG A 25 -22.41 -4.74 -12.61
N LEU A 26 -22.02 -4.62 -13.88
CA LEU A 26 -22.92 -4.21 -14.97
C LEU A 26 -24.02 -5.24 -15.24
N THR A 27 -23.73 -6.53 -15.04
CA THR A 27 -24.74 -7.60 -15.14
C THR A 27 -25.64 -7.74 -13.91
N GLY A 28 -25.45 -6.92 -12.87
CA GLY A 28 -26.23 -6.98 -11.63
C GLY A 28 -25.92 -8.21 -10.77
N PHE A 29 -24.86 -8.95 -11.08
CA PHE A 29 -24.45 -10.15 -10.33
C PHE A 29 -23.32 -9.79 -9.35
N PRO A 30 -23.36 -10.21 -8.07
CA PRO A 30 -24.35 -11.04 -7.38
C PRO A 30 -25.54 -10.27 -6.76
N GLY A 31 -25.59 -8.95 -6.97
CA GLY A 31 -26.60 -8.04 -6.42
C GLY A 31 -25.98 -6.86 -5.66
N ASP A 32 -26.69 -5.73 -5.59
CA ASP A 32 -26.14 -4.47 -5.05
C ASP A 32 -25.76 -4.54 -3.57
N GLY A 33 -26.44 -5.37 -2.78
CA GLY A 33 -26.13 -5.56 -1.35
C GLY A 33 -24.86 -6.37 -1.08
N PHE A 34 -24.36 -7.14 -2.07
CA PHE A 34 -23.14 -7.94 -1.91
C PHE A 34 -21.89 -7.05 -1.89
N TRP A 35 -21.82 -6.04 -2.76
CA TRP A 35 -20.61 -5.23 -2.93
C TRP A 35 -20.17 -4.50 -1.66
N PRO A 36 -21.06 -3.81 -0.90
CA PRO A 36 -20.69 -3.19 0.36
C PRO A 36 -20.24 -4.21 1.43
N ALA A 37 -20.87 -5.38 1.47
CA ALA A 37 -20.51 -6.44 2.41
C ALA A 37 -19.14 -7.06 2.07
N ALA A 38 -18.88 -7.30 0.78
CA ALA A 38 -17.60 -7.78 0.28
C ALA A 38 -16.47 -6.77 0.51
N GLU A 39 -16.73 -5.47 0.32
CA GLU A 39 -15.79 -4.40 0.62
C GLU A 39 -15.44 -4.39 2.12
N ARG A 40 -16.47 -4.49 2.98
CA ARG A 40 -16.28 -4.56 4.43
C ARG A 40 -15.48 -5.79 4.86
N LEU A 41 -15.79 -6.97 4.33
CA LEU A 41 -15.03 -8.20 4.58
C LEU A 41 -13.57 -8.06 4.13
N THR A 42 -13.36 -7.49 2.95
CA THR A 42 -12.03 -7.29 2.39
C THR A 42 -11.21 -6.36 3.27
N TYR A 43 -11.82 -5.26 3.70
CA TYR A 43 -11.18 -4.26 4.54
C TYR A 43 -10.85 -4.77 5.94
N PHE A 44 -11.81 -5.42 6.61
CA PHE A 44 -11.66 -5.80 8.02
C PHE A 44 -11.00 -7.16 8.25
N LEU A 45 -10.95 -8.05 7.26
CA LEU A 45 -10.43 -9.42 7.44
C LEU A 45 -9.40 -9.83 6.39
N LEU A 46 -9.70 -9.67 5.09
CA LEU A 46 -8.84 -10.23 4.05
C LEU A 46 -7.54 -9.44 3.88
N PHE A 47 -7.61 -8.11 3.89
CA PHE A 47 -6.43 -7.25 3.77
C PHE A 47 -5.45 -7.42 4.97
N PRO A 48 -5.94 -7.47 6.22
CA PRO A 48 -5.22 -7.93 7.42
C PRO A 48 -4.49 -9.25 7.28
N ALA A 49 -5.23 -10.30 6.94
CA ALA A 49 -4.70 -11.65 6.79
C ALA A 49 -3.66 -11.70 5.65
N LEU A 50 -3.87 -10.93 4.59
CA LEU A 50 -2.90 -10.77 3.51
C LEU A 50 -1.60 -10.15 4.04
N LEU A 51 -1.65 -9.08 4.84
CA LEU A 51 -0.42 -8.49 5.41
C LEU A 51 0.31 -9.46 6.34
N ALA A 52 -0.40 -10.12 7.25
CA ALA A 52 0.18 -11.12 8.15
C ALA A 52 0.83 -12.27 7.36
N HIS A 53 0.15 -12.77 6.33
CA HIS A 53 0.67 -13.81 5.44
C HIS A 53 1.91 -13.35 4.67
N ARG A 54 1.91 -12.12 4.15
CA ARG A 54 3.08 -11.54 3.44
C ARG A 54 4.27 -11.35 4.38
N LEU A 55 4.02 -10.94 5.63
CA LEU A 55 5.05 -10.80 6.66
C LEU A 55 5.61 -12.16 7.08
N ALA A 56 4.76 -13.17 7.27
CA ALA A 56 5.17 -14.52 7.65
C ALA A 56 6.00 -15.23 6.57
N LEU A 57 5.75 -14.93 5.29
CA LEU A 57 6.51 -15.48 4.17
C LEU A 57 7.75 -14.65 3.80
N ALA A 58 7.96 -13.50 4.44
CA ALA A 58 9.15 -12.69 4.21
C ALA A 58 10.38 -13.41 4.74
N ARG A 59 11.23 -13.91 3.83
CA ARG A 59 12.53 -14.49 4.18
C ARG A 59 13.53 -13.38 4.47
N LEU A 60 13.59 -12.96 5.73
CA LEU A 60 14.46 -11.89 6.23
C LEU A 60 15.90 -12.35 6.52
N GLY A 61 16.20 -13.66 6.45
CA GLY A 61 17.44 -14.23 6.96
C GLY A 61 18.72 -14.00 6.13
N ASP A 62 18.60 -13.82 4.81
CA ASP A 62 19.76 -13.82 3.89
C ASP A 62 20.23 -12.43 3.45
N TYR A 63 19.55 -11.37 3.88
CA TYR A 63 19.82 -10.00 3.46
C TYR A 63 20.20 -9.12 4.66
N ALA A 64 20.97 -8.05 4.42
CA ALA A 64 21.26 -7.02 5.43
C ALA A 64 20.01 -6.17 5.74
N VAL A 65 18.99 -6.82 6.32
CA VAL A 65 17.65 -6.27 6.56
C VAL A 65 17.70 -4.97 7.34
N GLY A 66 18.61 -4.86 8.32
CA GLY A 66 18.81 -3.63 9.09
C GLY A 66 19.15 -2.44 8.18
N SER A 67 20.13 -2.58 7.30
CA SER A 67 20.54 -1.50 6.38
C SER A 67 19.42 -1.14 5.40
N VAL A 68 18.74 -2.14 4.85
CA VAL A 68 17.60 -1.94 3.93
C VAL A 68 16.45 -1.23 4.62
N ALA A 69 16.10 -1.65 5.84
CA ALA A 69 15.05 -1.02 6.64
C ALA A 69 15.38 0.43 6.99
N THR A 70 16.63 0.74 7.33
CA THR A 70 17.08 2.11 7.63
C THR A 70 16.94 3.01 6.40
N VAL A 71 17.34 2.54 5.23
CA VAL A 71 17.20 3.31 3.97
C VAL A 71 15.74 3.54 3.63
N ILE A 72 14.90 2.50 3.73
CA ILE A 72 13.45 2.61 3.50
C ILE A 72 12.83 3.60 4.48
N GLY A 73 13.17 3.50 5.76
CA GLY A 73 12.67 4.41 6.81
C GLY A 73 13.06 5.85 6.54
N ALA A 74 14.34 6.11 6.24
CA ALA A 74 14.82 7.45 5.90
C ALA A 74 14.11 8.02 4.67
N LEU A 75 13.93 7.22 3.61
CA LEU A 75 13.19 7.64 2.41
C LEU A 75 11.75 8.04 2.74
N LEU A 76 11.02 7.21 3.49
CA LEU A 76 9.64 7.49 3.87
C LEU A 76 9.51 8.73 4.76
N LEU A 77 10.47 8.96 5.66
CA LEU A 77 10.53 10.16 6.49
C LEU A 77 10.81 11.41 5.65
N ILE A 78 11.72 11.34 4.68
CA ILE A 78 12.01 12.45 3.76
C ILE A 78 10.77 12.77 2.91
N MET A 79 10.11 11.76 2.34
CA MET A 79 8.88 11.96 1.57
C MET A 79 7.77 12.56 2.44
N THR A 80 7.69 12.15 3.70
CA THR A 80 6.76 12.72 4.69
C THR A 80 7.06 14.18 4.94
N ALA A 81 8.31 14.52 5.28
CA ALA A 81 8.73 15.89 5.52
C ALA A 81 8.47 16.79 4.31
N LEU A 82 8.80 16.32 3.10
CA LEU A 82 8.56 17.06 1.87
C LEU A 82 7.08 17.30 1.62
N THR A 83 6.23 16.29 1.84
CA THR A 83 4.78 16.44 1.67
C THR A 83 4.19 17.45 2.65
N TYR A 84 4.66 17.46 3.91
CA TYR A 84 4.26 18.45 4.90
C TYR A 84 4.79 19.85 4.58
N LEU A 85 6.00 19.96 4.04
CA LEU A 85 6.56 21.23 3.59
C LEU A 85 5.77 21.83 2.42
N LEU A 86 5.28 20.98 1.51
CA LEU A 86 4.45 21.38 0.37
C LEU A 86 3.01 21.72 0.77
N ARG A 87 2.56 21.32 1.97
CA ARG A 87 1.17 21.49 2.43
C ARG A 87 0.62 22.91 2.30
N PRO A 88 1.33 23.99 2.68
CA PRO A 88 0.82 25.35 2.57
C PRO A 88 0.49 25.76 1.12
N TRP A 89 1.19 25.17 0.14
CA TRP A 89 0.96 25.44 -1.29
C TRP A 89 -0.18 24.62 -1.89
N LEU A 90 -0.53 23.48 -1.29
CA LEU A 90 -1.60 22.61 -1.78
C LEU A 90 -3.01 23.20 -1.53
N LYS A 91 -3.18 24.06 -0.51
CA LYS A 91 -4.47 24.70 -0.17
C LYS A 91 -5.65 23.72 -0.04
N VAL A 92 -5.39 22.51 0.45
CA VAL A 92 -6.38 21.46 0.67
C VAL A 92 -6.76 21.36 2.15
N ASP A 93 -7.99 20.92 2.43
CA ASP A 93 -8.44 20.65 3.79
C ASP A 93 -7.73 19.43 4.41
N GLY A 94 -7.99 19.19 5.70
CA GLY A 94 -7.36 18.08 6.44
C GLY A 94 -7.57 16.71 5.78
N PRO A 95 -8.81 16.28 5.50
CA PRO A 95 -9.09 15.03 4.81
C PRO A 95 -8.47 14.93 3.41
N ALA A 96 -8.54 15.97 2.58
CA ALA A 96 -7.91 15.95 1.26
C ALA A 96 -6.38 15.91 1.35
N PHE A 97 -5.77 16.55 2.36
CA PHE A 97 -4.33 16.43 2.61
C PHE A 97 -3.93 14.98 2.92
N THR A 98 -4.74 14.24 3.68
CA THR A 98 -4.45 12.80 3.94
C THR A 98 -4.50 11.96 2.67
N SER A 99 -5.33 12.34 1.70
CA SER A 99 -5.40 11.68 0.40
C SER A 99 -4.17 11.99 -0.45
N VAL A 100 -3.71 13.25 -0.47
CA VAL A 100 -2.46 13.63 -1.13
C VAL A 100 -1.27 12.92 -0.50
N TYR A 101 -1.18 12.91 0.83
CA TYR A 101 -0.12 12.22 1.57
C TYR A 101 -0.04 10.73 1.22
N GLN A 102 -1.19 10.07 1.26
CA GLN A 102 -1.31 8.66 0.89
C GLN A 102 -0.92 8.41 -0.57
N GLY A 103 -1.27 9.32 -1.48
CA GLY A 103 -0.87 9.24 -2.88
C GLY A 103 0.63 9.44 -3.09
N THR A 104 1.28 10.27 -2.28
CA THR A 104 2.73 10.53 -2.39
C THR A 104 3.56 9.35 -1.90
N ILE A 105 3.21 8.75 -0.77
CA ILE A 105 4.05 7.71 -0.15
C ILE A 105 3.77 6.29 -0.67
N ARG A 106 2.60 6.06 -1.30
CA ARG A 106 2.27 4.77 -1.92
C ARG A 106 2.77 4.73 -3.36
N PHE A 107 3.84 3.98 -3.58
CA PHE A 107 4.35 3.68 -4.92
C PHE A 107 3.66 2.44 -5.50
N ASN A 108 3.67 2.32 -6.83
CA ASN A 108 3.11 1.16 -7.50
C ASN A 108 4.07 -0.03 -7.42
N THR A 109 3.75 -0.97 -6.55
CA THR A 109 4.54 -2.17 -6.29
C THR A 109 4.68 -3.08 -7.52
N TYR A 110 3.65 -3.17 -8.37
CA TYR A 110 3.69 -4.00 -9.57
C TYR A 110 4.66 -3.45 -10.62
N VAL A 111 4.66 -2.12 -10.81
CA VAL A 111 5.62 -1.45 -11.69
C VAL A 111 7.04 -1.63 -11.15
N GLY A 112 7.25 -1.46 -9.84
CA GLY A 112 8.54 -1.69 -9.21
C GLY A 112 9.06 -3.12 -9.40
N LEU A 113 8.20 -4.12 -9.23
CA LEU A 113 8.54 -5.52 -9.45
C LEU A 113 8.85 -5.84 -10.92
N ALA A 114 8.06 -5.29 -11.84
CA ALA A 114 8.29 -5.47 -13.28
C ALA A 114 9.63 -4.87 -13.72
N VAL A 115 9.99 -3.69 -13.20
CA VAL A 115 11.30 -3.06 -13.45
C VAL A 115 12.42 -3.89 -12.80
N ALA A 116 12.23 -4.34 -11.55
CA ALA A 116 13.22 -5.16 -10.86
C ALA A 116 13.50 -6.48 -11.60
N LEU A 117 12.45 -7.14 -12.10
CA LEU A 117 12.58 -8.33 -12.94
C LEU A 117 13.29 -8.03 -14.26
N ALA A 118 12.93 -6.93 -14.93
CA ALA A 118 13.49 -6.59 -16.24
C ALA A 118 14.97 -6.20 -16.20
N VAL A 119 15.42 -5.56 -15.11
CA VAL A 119 16.80 -5.05 -14.98
C VAL A 119 17.69 -6.04 -14.23
N PHE A 120 17.19 -6.62 -13.14
CA PHE A 120 17.97 -7.40 -12.18
C PHE A 120 17.54 -8.88 -12.13
N HIS A 121 16.65 -9.31 -13.02
CA HIS A 121 16.24 -10.70 -13.19
C HIS A 121 15.74 -11.31 -11.85
N ALA A 122 16.02 -12.59 -11.60
CA ALA A 122 15.49 -13.31 -10.44
C ALA A 122 15.98 -12.75 -9.08
N GLU A 123 17.21 -12.26 -9.01
CA GLU A 123 17.76 -11.64 -7.80
C GLU A 123 17.04 -10.32 -7.49
N GLY A 124 16.77 -9.50 -8.52
CA GLY A 124 16.00 -8.27 -8.42
C GLY A 124 14.62 -8.45 -7.82
N VAL A 125 13.92 -9.48 -8.27
CA VAL A 125 12.59 -9.84 -7.74
C VAL A 125 12.66 -10.21 -6.27
N THR A 126 13.69 -10.93 -5.86
CA THR A 126 13.88 -11.34 -4.47
C THR A 126 14.15 -10.14 -3.55
N VAL A 127 15.02 -9.22 -3.97
CA VAL A 127 15.30 -7.98 -3.24
C VAL A 127 14.07 -7.05 -3.23
N ALA A 128 13.35 -6.94 -4.35
CA ALA A 128 12.11 -6.16 -4.40
C ALA A 128 11.05 -6.72 -3.44
N ALA A 129 10.92 -8.05 -3.34
CA ALA A 129 10.00 -8.70 -2.40
C ALA A 129 10.37 -8.40 -0.94
N LEU A 130 11.66 -8.37 -0.61
CA LEU A 130 12.15 -7.94 0.70
C LEU A 130 11.81 -6.48 0.99
N ILE A 131 12.08 -5.58 0.04
CA ILE A 131 11.76 -4.15 0.17
C ILE A 131 10.26 -3.98 0.42
N MET A 132 9.41 -4.66 -0.36
CA MET A 132 7.96 -4.65 -0.18
C MET A 132 7.53 -5.10 1.21
N ALA A 133 8.10 -6.20 1.71
CA ALA A 133 7.74 -6.77 3.01
C ALA A 133 7.97 -5.78 4.16
N ILE A 134 8.99 -4.93 4.06
CA ILE A 134 9.31 -3.90 5.05
C ILE A 134 8.51 -2.61 4.81
N MET A 135 8.41 -2.20 3.55
CA MET A 135 7.90 -0.89 3.17
C MET A 135 6.37 -0.79 3.26
N ILE A 136 5.64 -1.87 2.94
CA ILE A 136 4.17 -1.90 2.98
C ILE A 136 3.64 -1.65 4.40
N PRO A 137 4.10 -2.36 5.45
CA PRO A 137 3.68 -2.08 6.83
C PRO A 137 4.00 -0.65 7.27
N LEU A 138 5.21 -0.16 7.00
CA LEU A 138 5.64 1.20 7.38
C LEU A 138 4.76 2.28 6.73
N ILE A 139 4.47 2.14 5.44
CA ILE A 139 3.56 3.05 4.73
C ILE A 139 2.18 3.05 5.37
N ASN A 140 1.64 1.88 5.73
CA ASN A 140 0.32 1.80 6.36
C ASN A 140 0.29 2.51 7.71
N VAL A 141 1.30 2.31 8.57
CA VAL A 141 1.43 3.02 9.85
C VAL A 141 1.45 4.53 9.62
N LEU A 142 2.29 5.02 8.71
CA LEU A 142 2.39 6.45 8.38
C LEU A 142 1.07 7.03 7.84
N CYS A 143 0.36 6.27 6.99
CA CYS A 143 -0.96 6.69 6.47
C CYS A 143 -1.98 6.83 7.59
N VAL A 144 -2.03 5.87 8.54
CA VAL A 144 -2.96 5.91 9.68
C VAL A 144 -2.64 7.06 10.60
N LEU A 145 -1.36 7.34 10.86
CA LEU A 145 -0.94 8.50 11.64
C LEU A 145 -1.36 9.81 10.97
N ALA A 146 -1.13 9.96 9.65
CA ALA A 146 -1.56 11.15 8.91
C ALA A 146 -3.09 11.30 8.90
N LEU A 147 -3.84 10.20 8.73
CA LEU A 147 -5.29 10.21 8.80
C LEU A 147 -5.80 10.61 10.19
N SER A 148 -5.21 10.04 11.24
CA SER A 148 -5.55 10.38 12.62
C SER A 148 -5.24 11.83 12.96
N ALA A 149 -4.20 12.38 12.34
CA ALA A 149 -3.72 13.73 12.56
C ALA A 149 -4.58 14.81 11.88
N HIS A 150 -5.13 14.50 10.70
CA HIS A 150 -5.72 15.51 9.82
C HIS A 150 -7.17 15.25 9.42
N ALA A 151 -7.69 14.03 9.59
CA ALA A 151 -9.07 13.67 9.22
C ALA A 151 -9.98 13.36 10.43
N SER A 152 -9.44 12.95 11.58
CA SER A 152 -10.20 12.75 12.82
C SER A 152 -9.95 13.87 13.82
N GLY A 153 -11.00 14.57 14.25
CA GLY A 153 -10.90 15.74 15.14
C GLY A 153 -10.40 15.49 16.58
N SER A 154 -9.88 14.31 16.92
CA SER A 154 -9.35 14.02 18.26
C SER A 154 -8.04 13.24 18.22
N PHE A 155 -6.93 13.95 18.44
CA PHE A 155 -5.58 13.39 18.57
C PHE A 155 -5.38 12.80 19.98
N THR A 156 -6.09 11.72 20.31
CA THR A 156 -5.94 11.06 21.61
C THR A 156 -5.09 9.81 21.48
N ALA A 157 -4.13 9.61 22.40
CA ALA A 157 -3.31 8.40 22.45
C ALA A 157 -4.16 7.13 22.53
N ALA A 158 -5.32 7.19 23.19
CA ALA A 158 -6.31 6.12 23.23
C ALA A 158 -7.01 5.89 21.87
N GLY A 159 -7.27 6.94 21.08
CA GLY A 159 -7.83 6.84 19.73
C GLY A 159 -6.84 6.28 18.71
N ILE A 160 -5.55 6.61 18.85
CA ILE A 160 -4.45 6.04 18.06
C ILE A 160 -4.23 4.57 18.45
N ALA A 161 -4.17 4.25 19.75
CA ALA A 161 -4.05 2.87 20.22
C ALA A 161 -5.26 2.02 19.82
N ARG A 162 -6.48 2.59 19.86
CA ARG A 162 -7.69 1.94 19.37
C ARG A 162 -7.69 1.80 17.85
N SER A 163 -7.22 2.80 17.11
CA SER A 163 -7.15 2.75 15.64
C SER A 163 -6.01 1.86 15.14
N LEU A 164 -4.97 1.63 15.94
CA LEU A 164 -3.94 0.61 15.73
C LEU A 164 -4.46 -0.78 16.08
N SER A 165 -5.16 -0.96 17.21
CA SER A 165 -5.68 -2.27 17.63
C SER A 165 -6.91 -2.73 16.85
N THR A 166 -7.66 -1.80 16.25
CA THR A 166 -8.68 -2.10 15.24
C THR A 166 -8.15 -1.92 13.82
N ASN A 167 -6.88 -1.53 13.64
CA ASN A 167 -6.23 -1.61 12.33
C ASN A 167 -5.87 -3.06 12.14
N PRO A 168 -6.52 -3.76 11.24
CA PRO A 168 -6.25 -5.17 11.15
C PRO A 168 -4.96 -5.40 10.29
N LEU A 169 -4.28 -4.30 9.89
CA LEU A 169 -2.99 -4.29 9.18
C LEU A 169 -1.75 -4.25 10.08
N ILE A 170 -1.94 -4.23 11.41
CA ILE A 170 -0.89 -4.22 12.43
C ILE A 170 -1.07 -5.44 13.34
#